data_AF-A0A1R3T8J2-F1
#
_entry.id   AF-A0A1R3T8J2-F1
#
_cell.length_a   1.000
_cell.length_b   1.000
_cell.length_c   1.000
_cell.angle_alpha   90.00
_cell.angle_beta   90.00
_cell.angle_gamma   90.00
#
_symmetry.space_group_name_H-M   'P 1'
#
loop_
_entity.id
_entity.type
_entity.pdbx_description
1 polymer ?
#
loop_
_entity_poly.entity_id
_entity_poly.type
_entity_poly.pdbx_seq_one_letter_code
_entity_poly.pdbx_strand_id
1 'polypeptide(L)'
;MLRAFFGMGLLNNIIPFCLIVWGQTHIASGVASILNATTPLFTVIVAHMLTTDEKLTINKLAGIIIGFAGVATMIGPAALTGESSSLWGQLAILGAAISYAFAGIFGRRFKTMGVPPLVTATGQISASTIMLIPLALVIDRPWSLAMPSGEVWAALLGIALLSTALAYLIFFRILSSAGATNLALVTFLIPVSAILLGSVVLGEQLEAKHLIGMAMIAGGLVAIDGRVFRKKTSEKVL
;
A
#
# COMPACT_ATOMS: atom_id res chain seq x y z
N MET A 1 4.24 25.63 3.37
CA MET A 1 5.01 24.57 2.70
C MET A 1 5.47 23.51 3.70
N LEU A 2 6.23 23.87 4.74
CA LEU A 2 6.75 22.92 5.74
C LEU A 2 5.66 22.06 6.40
N ARG A 3 4.58 22.68 6.92
CA ARG A 3 3.43 21.95 7.50
C ARG A 3 2.82 20.90 6.55
N ALA A 4 2.85 21.15 5.24
CA ALA A 4 2.36 20.20 4.26
C ALA A 4 3.31 18.98 4.15
N PHE A 5 4.63 19.19 4.16
CA PHE A 5 5.59 18.08 4.18
C PHE A 5 5.47 17.22 5.43
N PHE A 6 5.25 17.82 6.61
CA PHE A 6 4.99 17.08 7.84
C PHE A 6 3.67 16.28 7.76
N GLY A 7 2.59 16.88 7.26
CA GLY A 7 1.31 16.18 7.06
C GLY A 7 1.42 15.02 6.07
N MET A 8 2.12 15.22 4.96
CA MET A 8 2.38 14.17 3.97
C MET A 8 3.28 13.08 4.56
N GLY A 9 4.32 13.46 5.30
CA GLY A 9 5.23 12.52 5.95
C GLY A 9 4.52 11.62 6.97
N LEU A 10 3.57 12.19 7.72
CA LEU A 10 2.76 11.45 8.67
C LEU A 10 1.83 10.44 7.99
N LEU A 11 1.08 10.89 6.97
CA LEU A 11 0.08 10.06 6.28
C LEU A 11 0.67 9.04 5.31
N ASN A 12 1.81 9.35 4.69
CA ASN A 12 2.38 8.51 3.64
C ASN A 12 3.54 7.63 4.11
N ASN A 13 4.21 7.97 5.22
CA ASN A 13 5.36 7.20 5.70
C ASN A 13 5.18 6.73 7.15
N ILE A 14 5.00 7.64 8.11
CA ILE A 14 5.02 7.27 9.54
C ILE A 14 3.90 6.29 9.88
N ILE A 15 2.64 6.67 9.65
CA ILE A 15 1.50 5.82 9.99
C ILE A 15 1.54 4.51 9.19
N PRO A 16 1.68 4.52 7.85
CA PRO A 16 1.70 3.28 7.10
C PRO A 16 2.87 2.37 7.45
N PHE A 17 4.09 2.89 7.56
CA PHE A 17 5.26 2.04 7.80
C PHE A 17 5.24 1.42 9.19
N CYS A 18 4.85 2.19 10.23
CA CYS A 18 4.70 1.62 11.58
C CYS A 18 3.63 0.52 11.61
N LEU A 19 2.46 0.77 11.01
CA LEU A 19 1.37 -0.21 10.97
C LEU A 19 1.71 -1.44 10.12
N ILE A 20 2.43 -1.26 9.00
CA ILE A 20 2.84 -2.38 8.14
C ILE A 20 3.90 -3.23 8.81
N VAL A 21 4.97 -2.62 9.34
CA VAL A 21 6.04 -3.36 10.03
C VAL A 21 5.48 -4.12 11.22
N TRP A 22 4.65 -3.48 12.04
CA TRP A 22 4.00 -4.14 13.17
C TRP A 22 2.97 -5.19 12.71
N GLY A 23 2.19 -4.91 11.67
CA GLY A 23 1.23 -5.87 11.13
C GLY A 23 1.90 -7.13 10.61
N GLN A 24 3.04 -6.99 9.92
CA GLN A 24 3.83 -8.09 9.37
C GLN A 24 4.52 -8.97 10.44
N THR A 25 4.60 -8.55 11.71
CA THR A 25 5.02 -9.47 12.78
C THR A 25 3.91 -10.45 13.19
N HIS A 26 2.67 -10.19 12.77
CA HIS A 26 1.48 -10.97 13.12
C HIS A 26 0.89 -11.73 11.92
N ILE A 27 1.19 -11.31 10.69
CA ILE A 27 0.65 -11.91 9.47
C ILE A 27 1.74 -12.12 8.41
N ALA A 28 1.51 -13.12 7.55
CA ALA A 28 2.37 -13.41 6.41
C ALA A 28 2.49 -12.22 5.44
N SER A 29 3.63 -12.09 4.79
CA SER A 29 3.92 -11.00 3.86
C SER A 29 2.97 -11.00 2.65
N GLY A 30 2.57 -12.19 2.17
CA GLY A 30 1.55 -12.32 1.13
C GLY A 30 0.20 -11.73 1.53
N VAL A 31 -0.28 -12.01 2.75
CA VAL A 31 -1.55 -11.47 3.28
C VAL A 31 -1.48 -9.95 3.42
N ALA A 32 -0.36 -9.44 3.96
CA ALA A 32 -0.14 -8.00 4.07
C ALA A 32 -0.15 -7.30 2.70
N SER A 33 0.47 -7.91 1.68
CA SER A 33 0.49 -7.34 0.33
C SER A 33 -0.92 -7.27 -0.30
N ILE A 34 -1.72 -8.34 -0.15
CA ILE A 34 -3.11 -8.36 -0.66
C ILE A 34 -3.96 -7.30 0.04
N LEU A 35 -3.88 -7.19 1.37
CA LEU A 35 -4.64 -6.18 2.13
C LEU A 35 -4.21 -4.77 1.77
N ASN A 36 -2.91 -4.52 1.56
CA ASN A 36 -2.44 -3.20 1.14
C ASN A 36 -2.90 -2.85 -0.30
N ALA A 37 -3.13 -3.84 -1.16
CA ALA A 37 -3.70 -3.62 -2.49
C ALA A 37 -5.15 -3.05 -2.46
N THR A 38 -5.77 -2.93 -1.29
CA THR A 38 -7.08 -2.30 -1.10
C THR A 38 -7.01 -0.76 -1.00
N THR A 39 -5.82 -0.16 -0.94
CA THR A 39 -5.64 1.31 -0.92
C THR A 39 -6.48 2.06 -1.97
N PRO A 40 -6.63 1.59 -3.23
CA PRO A 40 -7.47 2.28 -4.21
C PRO A 40 -8.96 2.29 -3.83
N LEU A 41 -9.46 1.24 -3.14
CA LEU A 41 -10.84 1.19 -2.66
C LEU A 41 -11.08 2.33 -1.66
N PHE A 42 -10.20 2.45 -0.66
CA PHE A 42 -10.25 3.54 0.31
C PHE A 42 -10.04 4.90 -0.35
N THR A 43 -9.16 5.00 -1.35
CA THR A 43 -8.91 6.24 -2.10
C THR A 43 -10.19 6.75 -2.75
N VAL A 44 -11.00 5.89 -3.37
CA VAL A 44 -12.26 6.32 -3.99
C VAL A 44 -13.25 6.83 -2.94
N ILE A 45 -13.34 6.19 -1.78
CA ILE A 45 -14.23 6.61 -0.68
C ILE A 45 -13.78 7.97 -0.14
N VAL A 46 -12.50 8.10 0.17
CA VAL A 46 -11.92 9.36 0.69
C VAL A 46 -12.03 10.47 -0.36
N ALA A 47 -11.80 10.17 -1.64
CA ALA A 47 -11.99 11.12 -2.73
C ALA A 47 -13.44 11.61 -2.79
N HIS A 48 -14.42 10.71 -2.71
CA HIS A 48 -15.83 11.08 -2.73
C HIS A 48 -16.23 11.97 -1.55
N MET A 49 -15.68 11.72 -0.36
CA MET A 49 -15.98 12.52 0.84
C MET A 49 -15.27 13.87 0.87
N LEU A 50 -14.04 13.96 0.35
CA LEU A 50 -13.18 15.14 0.50
C LEU A 50 -13.01 15.97 -0.79
N THR A 51 -13.45 15.47 -1.94
CA THR A 51 -13.32 16.16 -3.22
C THR A 51 -14.66 16.26 -3.94
N THR A 52 -14.87 17.40 -4.59
CA THR A 52 -16.11 17.69 -5.32
C THR A 52 -16.12 17.08 -6.72
N ASP A 53 -14.93 16.76 -7.25
CA ASP A 53 -14.73 16.37 -8.65
C ASP A 53 -14.86 14.86 -8.90
N GLU A 54 -14.67 14.03 -7.87
CA GLU A 54 -14.74 12.57 -7.97
C GLU A 54 -15.99 12.01 -7.29
N LYS A 55 -17.12 12.04 -8.01
CA LYS A 55 -18.36 11.42 -7.56
C LYS A 55 -18.31 9.89 -7.69
N LEU A 56 -18.96 9.24 -6.74
CA LEU A 56 -19.10 7.79 -6.68
C LEU A 56 -20.11 7.36 -7.76
N THR A 57 -19.64 6.63 -8.78
CA THR A 57 -20.50 6.05 -9.80
C THR A 57 -20.99 4.67 -9.35
N ILE A 58 -22.07 4.17 -9.95
CA ILE A 58 -22.61 2.83 -9.64
C ILE A 58 -21.53 1.74 -9.80
N ASN A 59 -20.69 1.84 -10.84
CA ASN A 59 -19.59 0.90 -11.08
C ASN A 59 -18.54 0.96 -9.96
N LYS A 60 -18.20 2.17 -9.50
CA LYS A 60 -17.27 2.35 -8.37
C LYS A 60 -17.85 1.80 -7.08
N LEU A 61 -19.15 2.01 -6.84
CA LEU A 61 -19.84 1.48 -5.66
C LEU A 61 -19.83 -0.05 -5.66
N ALA A 62 -20.20 -0.67 -6.79
CA ALA A 62 -20.19 -2.12 -6.94
C ALA A 62 -18.77 -2.68 -6.72
N GLY A 63 -17.75 -2.04 -7.31
CA GLY A 63 -16.36 -2.45 -7.11
C GLY A 63 -15.87 -2.32 -5.65
N ILE A 64 -16.29 -1.26 -4.95
CA ILE A 64 -16.02 -1.09 -3.51
C ILE A 64 -16.67 -2.21 -2.70
N ILE A 65 -17.94 -2.53 -2.96
CA ILE A 65 -18.66 -3.60 -2.24
C ILE A 65 -17.98 -4.96 -2.46
N ILE A 66 -17.63 -5.29 -3.71
CA ILE A 66 -16.93 -6.53 -4.04
C ILE A 66 -15.56 -6.57 -3.36
N GLY A 67 -14.83 -5.46 -3.38
CA GLY A 67 -13.52 -5.37 -2.74
C GLY A 67 -13.56 -5.56 -1.22
N PHE A 68 -14.53 -4.92 -0.53
CA PHE A 68 -14.73 -5.13 0.91
C PHE A 68 -15.22 -6.53 1.25
N ALA A 69 -16.05 -7.14 0.41
CA ALA A 69 -16.42 -8.54 0.57
C ALA A 69 -15.18 -9.45 0.46
N GLY A 70 -14.23 -9.11 -0.41
CA GLY A 70 -12.92 -9.77 -0.48
C GLY A 70 -12.11 -9.65 0.81
N VAL A 71 -12.03 -8.44 1.37
CA VAL A 71 -11.38 -8.19 2.67
C VAL A 71 -12.05 -8.98 3.79
N ALA A 72 -13.38 -8.97 3.86
CA ALA A 72 -14.14 -9.74 4.85
C ALA A 72 -13.89 -11.26 4.72
N THR A 73 -13.75 -11.76 3.50
CA THR A 73 -13.42 -13.17 3.23
C THR A 73 -12.01 -13.53 3.71
N MET A 74 -11.04 -12.63 3.56
CA MET A 74 -9.67 -12.85 4.05
C MET A 74 -9.59 -12.88 5.57
N ILE A 75 -10.28 -11.94 6.22
CA ILE A 75 -10.37 -11.87 7.69
C ILE A 75 -11.07 -13.12 8.21
N GLY A 76 -12.16 -13.51 7.55
CA GLY A 76 -12.92 -14.74 7.82
C GLY A 76 -13.64 -14.75 9.18
N PRO A 77 -14.46 -15.80 9.43
CA PRO A 77 -15.23 -15.91 10.67
C PRO A 77 -14.36 -16.13 11.92
N ALA A 78 -13.14 -16.62 11.75
CA ALA A 78 -12.17 -16.82 12.84
C ALA A 78 -11.74 -15.50 13.50
N ALA A 79 -12.01 -14.36 12.88
CA ALA A 79 -11.87 -13.05 13.54
C ALA A 79 -12.95 -12.79 14.60
N LEU A 80 -14.14 -13.37 14.45
CA LEU A 80 -15.27 -13.18 15.37
C LEU A 80 -15.07 -13.94 16.69
N THR A 81 -14.16 -14.91 16.72
CA THR A 81 -13.82 -15.66 17.93
C THR A 81 -12.77 -14.96 18.81
N GLY A 82 -12.24 -13.80 18.38
CA GLY A 82 -11.47 -12.88 19.24
C GLY A 82 -10.05 -13.30 19.63
N GLU A 83 -9.61 -14.51 19.27
CA GLU A 83 -8.33 -15.08 19.76
C GLU A 83 -7.12 -14.90 18.84
N SER A 84 -7.25 -14.32 17.64
CA SER A 84 -6.13 -14.31 16.67
C SER A 84 -5.34 -12.99 16.68
N SER A 85 -4.06 -13.05 17.03
CA SER A 85 -3.11 -11.92 16.84
C SER A 85 -3.05 -11.47 15.37
N SER A 86 -3.35 -12.39 14.46
CA SER A 86 -3.54 -12.14 13.03
C SER A 86 -4.60 -11.07 12.74
N LEU A 87 -5.72 -11.00 13.48
CA LEU A 87 -6.76 -10.00 13.22
C LEU A 87 -6.23 -8.58 13.36
N TRP A 88 -5.51 -8.31 14.45
CA TRP A 88 -4.93 -6.99 14.69
C TRP A 88 -3.88 -6.64 13.63
N GLY A 89 -3.06 -7.62 13.21
CA GLY A 89 -2.14 -7.43 12.10
C GLY A 89 -2.86 -7.04 10.80
N GLN A 90 -3.94 -7.73 10.45
CA GLN A 90 -4.74 -7.41 9.26
C GLN A 90 -5.39 -6.01 9.35
N LEU A 91 -5.95 -5.66 10.50
CA LEU A 91 -6.52 -4.33 10.75
C LEU A 91 -5.46 -3.23 10.68
N ALA A 92 -4.24 -3.50 11.15
CA ALA A 92 -3.12 -2.56 11.03
C ALA A 92 -2.79 -2.30 9.55
N ILE A 93 -2.72 -3.34 8.71
CA ILE A 93 -2.49 -3.16 7.27
C ILE A 93 -3.63 -2.37 6.61
N LEU A 94 -4.88 -2.64 6.97
CA LEU A 94 -6.02 -1.86 6.46
C LEU A 94 -5.95 -0.39 6.93
N GLY A 95 -5.53 -0.14 8.16
CA GLY A 95 -5.26 1.21 8.67
C GLY A 95 -4.17 1.92 7.87
N ALA A 96 -3.10 1.22 7.49
CA ALA A 96 -2.07 1.73 6.60
C ALA A 96 -2.65 2.08 5.21
N ALA A 97 -3.48 1.20 4.64
CA ALA A 97 -4.13 1.41 3.35
C ALA A 97 -5.06 2.64 3.37
N ILE A 98 -5.80 2.87 4.46
CA ILE A 98 -6.61 4.07 4.68
C ILE A 98 -5.73 5.31 4.76
N SER A 99 -4.62 5.24 5.51
CA SER A 99 -3.67 6.35 5.62
C SER A 99 -3.08 6.75 4.27
N TYR A 100 -2.73 5.75 3.43
CA TYR A 100 -2.32 5.99 2.05
C TYR A 100 -3.40 6.64 1.19
N ALA A 101 -4.67 6.28 1.37
CA ALA A 101 -5.78 6.93 0.68
C ALA A 101 -5.86 8.43 1.03
N PHE A 102 -5.76 8.78 2.31
CA PHE A 102 -5.67 10.19 2.73
C PHE A 102 -4.41 10.87 2.19
N ALA A 103 -3.27 10.19 2.18
CA ALA A 103 -2.02 10.71 1.62
C ALA A 103 -2.15 11.00 0.12
N GLY A 104 -2.83 10.14 -0.64
CA GLY A 104 -3.09 10.34 -2.07
C GLY A 104 -3.92 11.59 -2.35
N ILE A 105 -4.98 11.81 -1.58
CA ILE A 105 -5.83 13.01 -1.70
C ILE A 105 -5.10 14.27 -1.22
N PHE A 106 -4.43 14.21 -0.06
CA PHE A 106 -3.63 15.31 0.45
C PHE A 106 -2.49 15.69 -0.52
N GLY A 107 -1.88 14.68 -1.14
CA GLY A 107 -0.83 14.80 -2.14
C GLY A 107 -1.20 15.66 -3.35
N ARG A 108 -2.48 15.66 -3.75
CA ARG A 108 -2.98 16.50 -4.87
C ARG A 108 -2.73 17.99 -4.64
N ARG A 109 -2.68 18.43 -3.38
CA ARG A 109 -2.40 19.84 -3.01
C ARG A 109 -0.99 20.28 -3.39
N PHE A 110 -0.01 19.39 -3.41
CA PHE A 110 1.36 19.76 -3.81
C PHE A 110 1.44 20.11 -5.29
N LYS A 111 0.63 19.43 -6.13
CA LYS A 111 0.54 19.75 -7.56
C LYS A 111 -0.09 21.13 -7.76
N THR A 112 -1.16 21.47 -7.03
CA THR A 112 -1.77 22.81 -7.12
C THR A 112 -0.88 23.91 -6.56
N MET A 113 0.00 23.58 -5.61
CA MET A 113 1.02 24.48 -5.07
C MET A 113 2.25 24.64 -5.99
N GLY A 114 2.31 23.94 -7.14
CA GLY A 114 3.45 24.02 -8.07
C GLY A 114 4.74 23.38 -7.54
N VAL A 115 4.65 22.48 -6.56
CA VAL A 115 5.83 21.83 -5.97
C VAL A 115 6.26 20.65 -6.84
N PRO A 116 7.53 20.59 -7.30
CA PRO A 116 8.01 19.46 -8.07
C PRO A 116 7.91 18.14 -7.27
N PRO A 117 7.55 17.00 -7.91
CA PRO A 117 7.41 15.71 -7.22
C PRO A 117 8.65 15.27 -6.42
N LEU A 118 9.85 15.56 -6.96
CA LEU A 118 11.11 15.26 -6.27
C LEU A 118 11.25 16.05 -4.96
N VAL A 119 10.88 17.34 -4.98
CA VAL A 119 10.90 18.19 -3.77
C VAL A 119 9.87 17.69 -2.76
N THR A 120 8.69 17.27 -3.21
CA THR A 120 7.68 16.66 -2.33
C THR A 120 8.17 15.35 -1.72
N ALA A 121 8.83 14.49 -2.50
CA ALA A 121 9.41 13.23 -2.04
C ALA A 121 10.52 13.45 -1.01
N THR A 122 11.50 14.32 -1.31
CA THR A 122 12.57 14.65 -0.37
C THR A 122 12.01 15.31 0.89
N GLY A 123 11.12 16.30 0.74
CA GLY A 123 10.52 17.03 1.85
C GLY A 123 9.71 16.14 2.80
N GLN A 124 8.87 15.25 2.26
CA GLN A 124 8.09 14.34 3.09
C GLN A 124 8.99 13.33 3.82
N ILE A 125 10.01 12.76 3.16
CA ILE A 125 10.89 11.75 3.77
C ILE A 125 11.73 12.41 4.86
N SER A 126 12.33 13.58 4.60
CA SER A 126 13.09 14.31 5.62
C SER A 126 12.22 14.69 6.82
N ALA A 127 10.98 15.17 6.58
CA ALA A 127 10.05 15.47 7.66
C ALA A 127 9.68 14.22 8.47
N SER A 128 9.40 13.11 7.79
CA SER A 128 9.13 11.82 8.44
C SER A 128 10.30 11.37 9.30
N THR A 129 11.53 11.42 8.80
CA THR A 129 12.73 11.05 9.57
C THR A 129 12.86 11.91 10.83
N ILE A 130 12.71 13.22 10.73
CA ILE A 130 12.80 14.14 11.87
C ILE A 130 11.73 13.81 12.92
N MET A 131 10.51 13.46 12.50
CA MET A 131 9.41 13.09 13.40
C MET A 131 9.61 11.71 14.02
N LEU A 132 10.18 10.75 13.28
CA LEU A 132 10.32 9.37 13.73
C LEU A 132 11.47 9.18 14.71
N ILE A 133 12.57 9.95 14.59
CA ILE A 133 13.72 9.88 15.49
C ILE A 133 13.32 9.97 16.97
N PRO A 134 12.61 11.01 17.46
CA PRO A 134 12.25 11.08 18.86
C PRO A 134 11.33 9.94 19.29
N LEU A 135 10.45 9.47 18.39
CA LEU A 135 9.55 8.35 18.67
C LEU A 135 10.34 7.05 18.86
N ALA A 136 11.29 6.76 17.97
CA ALA A 136 12.17 5.60 18.05
C ALA A 136 13.06 5.64 19.31
N LEU A 137 13.58 6.81 19.67
CA LEU A 137 14.39 6.96 20.88
C LEU A 137 13.57 6.71 22.16
N VAL A 138 12.31 7.16 22.22
CA VAL A 138 11.46 7.03 23.41
C VAL A 138 10.87 5.62 23.54
N ILE A 139 10.39 5.04 22.44
CA ILE A 139 9.69 3.76 22.40
C ILE A 139 10.67 2.60 22.36
N ASP A 140 11.52 2.54 21.32
CA ASP A 140 12.38 1.38 21.07
C ASP A 140 13.65 1.39 21.92
N ARG A 141 14.07 2.59 22.39
CA ARG A 141 15.26 2.80 23.24
C ARG A 141 16.44 1.96 22.73
N PRO A 142 16.96 2.26 21.52
CA PRO A 142 17.89 1.36 20.82
C PRO A 142 19.17 1.06 21.61
N TRP A 143 19.59 1.94 22.53
CA TRP A 143 20.71 1.70 23.45
C TRP A 143 20.47 0.58 24.48
N SER A 144 19.23 0.14 24.65
CA SER A 144 18.84 -0.98 25.53
C SER A 144 18.69 -2.30 24.78
N LEU A 145 18.76 -2.27 23.44
CA LEU A 145 18.66 -3.45 22.58
C LEU A 145 20.04 -4.03 22.31
N ALA A 146 20.11 -5.35 22.13
CA ALA A 146 21.32 -6.02 21.70
C ALA A 146 21.73 -5.54 20.30
N MET A 147 23.05 -5.47 20.05
CA MET A 147 23.57 -5.12 18.74
C MET A 147 23.05 -6.12 17.69
N PRO A 148 22.46 -5.66 16.56
CA PRO A 148 21.97 -6.56 15.53
C PRO A 148 23.07 -7.49 15.00
N SER A 149 22.72 -8.73 14.71
CA SER A 149 23.66 -9.69 14.12
C SER A 149 24.09 -9.27 12.71
N GLY A 150 25.18 -9.86 12.20
CA GLY A 150 25.64 -9.62 10.82
C GLY A 150 24.56 -9.96 9.78
N GLU A 151 23.68 -10.91 10.07
CA GLU A 151 22.55 -11.27 9.21
C GLU A 151 21.52 -10.13 9.09
N VAL A 152 21.21 -9.45 10.20
CA VAL A 152 20.28 -8.31 10.19
C VAL A 152 20.86 -7.15 9.37
N TRP A 153 22.17 -6.89 9.50
CA TRP A 153 22.85 -5.90 8.68
C TRP A 153 22.86 -6.26 7.20
N ALA A 154 23.11 -7.53 6.86
CA ALA A 154 23.04 -8.00 5.48
C ALA A 154 21.62 -7.86 4.91
N ALA A 155 20.58 -8.19 5.69
CA ALA A 155 19.19 -8.00 5.29
C ALA A 155 18.85 -6.51 5.07
N LEU A 156 19.29 -5.63 5.97
CA LEU A 156 19.14 -4.18 5.83
C LEU A 156 19.81 -3.64 4.56
N LEU A 157 21.05 -4.06 4.29
CA LEU A 157 21.77 -3.69 3.07
C LEU A 157 21.09 -4.24 1.82
N GLY A 158 20.57 -5.48 1.87
CA GLY A 158 19.79 -6.08 0.79
C GLY A 158 18.54 -5.25 0.46
N ILE A 159 17.78 -4.86 1.48
CA ILE A 159 16.58 -4.01 1.31
C ILE A 159 16.97 -2.63 0.76
N ALA A 160 18.02 -2.01 1.28
CA ALA A 160 18.46 -0.69 0.85
C ALA A 160 18.99 -0.67 -0.60
N LEU A 161 19.84 -1.63 -0.97
CA LEU A 161 20.50 -1.66 -2.27
C LEU A 161 19.63 -2.32 -3.35
N LEU A 162 19.10 -3.51 -3.10
CA LEU A 162 18.35 -4.28 -4.10
C LEU A 162 16.89 -3.82 -4.17
N SER A 163 16.18 -3.82 -3.04
CA SER A 163 14.75 -3.51 -3.03
C SER A 163 14.44 -2.03 -3.18
N THR A 164 15.37 -1.15 -2.83
CA THR A 164 15.16 0.31 -2.86
C THR A 164 15.95 0.97 -3.98
N ALA A 165 17.29 1.05 -3.88
CA ALA A 165 18.09 1.80 -4.84
C ALA A 165 17.97 1.24 -6.28
N LEU A 166 18.20 -0.06 -6.47
CA LEU A 166 18.09 -0.70 -7.78
C LEU A 166 16.65 -0.66 -8.31
N ALA A 167 15.66 -0.94 -7.47
CA ALA A 167 14.25 -0.87 -7.86
C ALA A 167 13.85 0.54 -8.33
N TYR A 168 14.32 1.61 -7.66
CA TYR A 168 14.08 2.99 -8.11
C TYR A 168 14.73 3.28 -9.46
N LEU A 169 15.97 2.82 -9.69
CA LEU A 169 16.62 2.99 -10.99
C LEU A 169 15.81 2.31 -12.11
N ILE A 170 15.35 1.09 -11.88
CA ILE A 170 14.49 0.35 -12.81
C ILE A 170 13.16 1.09 -13.01
N PHE A 171 12.53 1.53 -11.92
CA PHE A 171 11.27 2.27 -11.93
C PHE A 171 11.36 3.54 -12.77
N PHE A 172 12.37 4.37 -12.56
CA PHE A 172 12.56 5.60 -13.33
C PHE A 172 12.92 5.31 -14.79
N ARG A 173 13.66 4.23 -15.07
CA ARG A 173 13.95 3.80 -16.44
C ARG A 173 12.69 3.31 -17.18
N ILE A 174 11.81 2.57 -16.51
CA ILE A 174 10.52 2.17 -17.07
C ILE A 174 9.63 3.40 -17.27
N LEU A 175 9.61 4.32 -16.31
CA LEU A 175 8.84 5.55 -16.41
C LEU A 175 9.27 6.38 -17.63
N SER A 176 10.58 6.52 -17.87
CA SER A 176 11.10 7.31 -18.99
C SER A 176 10.96 6.62 -20.34
N SER A 177 11.03 5.29 -20.40
CA SER A 177 10.99 4.53 -21.67
C SER A 177 9.59 4.07 -22.09
N ALA A 178 8.75 3.65 -21.14
CA ALA A 178 7.46 3.02 -21.38
C ALA A 178 6.26 3.83 -20.88
N GLY A 179 6.51 4.92 -20.12
CA GLY A 179 5.48 5.84 -19.64
C GLY A 179 4.68 5.33 -18.43
N ALA A 180 3.85 6.22 -17.87
CA ALA A 180 3.14 6.00 -16.62
C ALA A 180 2.09 4.88 -16.67
N THR A 181 1.55 4.56 -17.85
CA THR A 181 0.53 3.50 -18.00
C THR A 181 1.13 2.11 -17.77
N ASN A 182 2.29 1.81 -18.36
CA ASN A 182 2.98 0.53 -18.11
C ASN A 182 3.47 0.43 -16.68
N LEU A 183 3.89 1.55 -16.09
CA LEU A 183 4.28 1.60 -14.70
C LEU A 183 3.12 1.24 -13.75
N ALA A 184 1.88 1.62 -14.07
CA ALA A 184 0.71 1.25 -13.29
C ALA A 184 0.43 -0.28 -13.30
N LEU A 185 0.85 -0.99 -14.34
CA LEU A 185 0.74 -2.46 -14.40
C LEU A 185 1.61 -3.14 -13.34
N VAL A 186 2.75 -2.54 -12.98
CA VAL A 186 3.64 -3.04 -11.93
C VAL A 186 2.90 -3.15 -10.60
N THR A 187 2.02 -2.19 -10.29
CA THR A 187 1.21 -2.22 -9.05
C THR A 187 0.33 -3.45 -8.95
N PHE A 188 -0.19 -3.96 -10.07
CA PHE A 188 -0.97 -5.22 -10.09
C PHE A 188 -0.08 -6.46 -9.94
N LEU A 189 1.20 -6.36 -10.30
CA LEU A 189 2.16 -7.44 -10.16
C LEU A 189 2.68 -7.60 -8.72
N ILE A 190 2.58 -6.55 -7.89
CA ILE A 190 3.10 -6.55 -6.51
C ILE A 190 2.49 -7.69 -5.68
N PRO A 191 1.16 -7.85 -5.56
CA PRO A 191 0.58 -8.91 -4.72
C PRO A 191 0.94 -10.30 -5.23
N VAL A 192 0.93 -10.49 -6.55
CA VAL A 192 1.27 -11.77 -7.18
C VAL A 192 2.73 -12.15 -6.88
N SER A 193 3.65 -11.21 -7.05
CA SER A 193 5.08 -11.43 -6.77
C SER A 193 5.33 -11.66 -5.28
N ALA A 194 4.65 -10.91 -4.41
CA ALA A 194 4.76 -11.07 -2.95
C ALA A 194 4.29 -12.45 -2.51
N ILE A 195 3.17 -12.95 -3.05
CA ILE A 195 2.66 -14.30 -2.78
C ILE A 195 3.62 -15.39 -3.29
N LEU A 196 4.15 -15.24 -4.51
CA LEU A 196 5.07 -16.21 -5.09
C LEU A 196 6.37 -16.28 -4.28
N LEU A 197 6.96 -15.14 -3.95
CA LEU A 197 8.18 -15.09 -3.13
C LEU A 197 7.90 -15.54 -1.69
N GLY A 198 6.79 -15.13 -1.09
CA GLY A 198 6.37 -15.57 0.25
C GLY A 198 6.22 -17.09 0.32
N SER A 199 5.55 -17.71 -0.65
CA SER A 199 5.33 -19.16 -0.67
C SER A 199 6.61 -19.95 -1.02
N VAL A 200 7.38 -19.53 -2.03
CA VAL A 200 8.55 -20.28 -2.51
C VAL A 200 9.79 -20.05 -1.64
N VAL A 201 10.04 -18.80 -1.22
CA VAL A 201 11.27 -18.43 -0.51
C VAL A 201 11.08 -18.51 1.01
N LEU A 202 9.95 -18.01 1.53
CA LEU A 202 9.67 -18.01 2.97
C LEU A 202 8.88 -19.24 3.43
N GLY A 203 8.37 -20.06 2.51
CA GLY A 203 7.54 -21.22 2.85
C GLY A 203 6.15 -20.85 3.39
N GLU A 204 5.67 -19.64 3.12
CA GLU A 204 4.36 -19.16 3.59
C GLU A 204 3.22 -19.99 2.94
N GLN A 205 2.37 -20.60 3.78
CA GLN A 205 1.18 -21.29 3.29
C GLN A 205 -0.03 -20.36 3.30
N LEU A 206 -0.49 -20.00 2.11
CA LEU A 206 -1.71 -19.20 1.95
C LEU A 206 -2.93 -20.10 1.90
N GLU A 207 -3.85 -19.88 2.84
CA GLU A 207 -5.16 -20.51 2.83
C GLU A 207 -5.99 -20.10 1.59
N ALA A 208 -6.90 -20.99 1.16
CA ALA A 208 -7.80 -20.74 0.04
C ALA A 208 -8.61 -19.44 0.20
N LYS A 209 -8.96 -19.05 1.44
CA LYS A 209 -9.67 -17.79 1.73
C LYS A 209 -8.88 -16.56 1.30
N HIS A 210 -7.54 -16.59 1.39
CA HIS A 210 -6.69 -15.48 0.98
C HIS A 210 -6.66 -15.33 -0.55
N LEU A 211 -6.67 -16.44 -1.29
CA LEU A 211 -6.74 -16.44 -2.75
C LEU A 211 -8.10 -15.96 -3.26
N ILE A 212 -9.20 -16.41 -2.63
CA ILE A 212 -10.56 -15.96 -2.94
C ILE A 212 -10.68 -14.45 -2.66
N GLY A 213 -10.24 -14.00 -1.49
CA GLY A 213 -10.25 -12.59 -1.12
C GLY A 213 -9.43 -11.72 -2.07
N MET A 214 -8.24 -12.17 -2.47
CA MET A 214 -7.42 -11.50 -3.48
C MET A 214 -8.16 -11.37 -4.81
N ALA A 215 -8.80 -12.45 -5.29
CA ALA A 215 -9.55 -12.42 -6.55
C ALA A 215 -10.73 -11.44 -6.49
N MET A 216 -11.42 -11.37 -5.36
CA MET A 216 -12.51 -10.42 -5.14
C MET A 216 -11.99 -8.97 -5.10
N ILE A 217 -10.90 -8.69 -4.39
CA ILE A 217 -10.27 -7.36 -4.35
C ILE A 217 -9.84 -6.93 -5.76
N ALA A 218 -9.19 -7.84 -6.51
CA ALA A 218 -8.79 -7.58 -7.89
C ALA A 218 -10.00 -7.30 -8.79
N GLY A 219 -11.07 -8.10 -8.68
CA GLY A 219 -12.32 -7.89 -9.42
C GLY A 219 -12.98 -6.55 -9.09
N GLY A 220 -13.00 -6.16 -7.82
CA GLY A 220 -13.51 -4.86 -7.36
C GLY A 220 -12.69 -3.70 -7.92
N LEU A 221 -11.36 -3.82 -7.93
CA LEU A 221 -10.46 -2.83 -8.48
C LEU A 221 -10.64 -2.66 -10.00
N VAL A 222 -10.82 -3.77 -10.74
CA VAL A 222 -11.12 -3.74 -12.18
C VAL A 222 -12.46 -3.03 -12.46
N ALA A 223 -13.47 -3.28 -11.63
CA ALA A 223 -14.77 -2.60 -11.74
C ALA A 223 -14.66 -1.07 -11.47
N ILE A 224 -13.77 -0.67 -10.56
CA ILE A 224 -13.49 0.75 -10.26
C ILE A 224 -12.72 1.45 -11.38
N ASP A 225 -11.65 0.83 -11.89
CA ASP A 225 -10.80 1.44 -12.93
C ASP A 225 -11.55 1.55 -14.26
N GLY A 226 -12.45 0.60 -14.58
CA GLY A 226 -13.38 0.69 -15.72
C GLY A 226 -12.73 0.68 -17.12
N ARG A 227 -11.40 0.74 -17.22
CA ARG A 227 -10.65 0.73 -18.50
C ARG A 227 -10.86 -0.54 -19.29
N VAL A 228 -11.01 -1.68 -18.61
CA VAL A 228 -11.29 -2.98 -19.23
C VAL A 228 -12.67 -2.99 -19.92
N PHE A 229 -13.67 -2.37 -19.32
CA PHE A 229 -15.01 -2.26 -19.90
C PHE A 229 -15.07 -1.23 -21.04
N ARG A 230 -14.25 -0.18 -21.00
CA ARG A 230 -14.19 0.86 -22.05
C ARG A 230 -13.56 0.35 -23.35
N LYS A 231 -12.63 -0.61 -23.29
CA LYS A 231 -12.02 -1.23 -24.48
C LYS A 231 -13.05 -2.02 -25.30
N LYS A 232 -14.04 -2.62 -24.64
CA LYS A 232 -15.10 -3.43 -25.28
C LYS A 232 -16.13 -2.61 -26.07
N THR A 233 -16.25 -1.30 -25.79
CA THR A 233 -17.14 -0.41 -26.56
C THR A 233 -16.47 0.08 -27.84
N SER A 234 -15.14 0.20 -27.88
CA SER A 234 -14.42 0.63 -29.09
C SER A 234 -14.34 -0.46 -30.17
N GLU A 235 -14.44 -1.74 -29.78
CA GLU A 235 -14.47 -2.89 -30.70
C GLU A 235 -15.85 -3.12 -31.34
N LYS A 236 -16.90 -2.43 -30.88
CA LYS A 236 -18.25 -2.50 -31.48
C LYS A 236 -18.60 -1.31 -32.37
N VAL A 237 -17.66 -0.40 -32.63
CA VAL A 237 -17.85 0.81 -33.44
C VAL A 237 -16.90 0.84 -34.66
N LEU A 238 -16.31 -0.30 -35.03
CA LEU A 238 -15.60 -0.49 -36.29
C LEU A 238 -16.35 -1.47 -37.18
#